data_AF-A0A3N5GFM2-F1
#
_entry.id   AF-A0A3N5GFM2-F1
#
_cell.length_a   1.000
_cell.length_b   1.000
_cell.length_c   1.000
_cell.angle_alpha   90.00
_cell.angle_beta   90.00
_cell.angle_gamma   90.00
#
_symmetry.space_group_name_H-M   'P 1'
#
loop_
_entity.id
_entity.type
_entity.pdbx_description
1 polymer ?
#
loop_
_entity_poly.entity_id
_entity_poly.type
_entity_poly.pdbx_seq_one_letter_code
_entity_poly.pdbx_strand_id
1 'polypeptide(L)' 'MNGADYLILGVLFASLVLGVIRGFVREAIGVLAWLGGVWLAWRYAPWLEPQLGGMIGDPPVSTWAARTLIVIGVLIVG' A
#
# COMPACT_ATOMS: atom_id res chain seq x y z
N MET A 1 9.97 -15.14 -43.06
CA MET A 1 9.43 -14.32 -41.96
C MET A 1 9.19 -12.94 -42.55
N ASN A 2 7.91 -12.62 -42.80
CA ASN A 2 7.49 -11.35 -43.41
C ASN A 2 7.68 -10.19 -42.42
N GLY A 3 7.75 -8.95 -42.91
CA GLY A 3 7.77 -7.75 -42.04
C GLY A 3 6.60 -7.68 -41.05
N ALA A 4 5.48 -8.32 -41.38
CA ALA A 4 4.34 -8.49 -40.49
C ALA A 4 4.65 -9.35 -39.25
N ASP A 5 5.47 -10.40 -39.38
CA ASP A 5 5.83 -11.29 -38.27
C ASP A 5 6.65 -10.53 -37.21
N TYR A 6 7.57 -9.67 -37.66
CA TYR A 6 8.38 -8.83 -36.78
C TYR A 6 7.55 -7.74 -36.08
N LEU A 7 6.57 -7.15 -36.77
CA LEU A 7 5.64 -6.19 -36.16
C LEU A 7 4.81 -6.84 -35.05
N ILE A 8 4.29 -8.04 -35.29
CA ILE A 8 3.50 -8.80 -34.30
C ILE A 8 4.37 -9.15 -33.09
N LEU A 9 5.60 -9.63 -33.31
CA LEU A 9 6.57 -9.90 -32.25
C LEU A 9 6.88 -8.66 -31.40
N GLY A 10 7.05 -7.49 -32.03
CA GLY A 10 7.29 -6.24 -31.32
C GLY A 10 6.13 -5.83 -30.40
N VAL A 11 4.90 -5.91 -30.89
CA VAL A 11 3.69 -5.59 -30.10
C VAL A 11 3.50 -6.58 -28.95
N LEU A 12 3.73 -7.88 -29.19
CA LEU A 12 3.67 -8.91 -28.15
C LEU A 12 4.71 -8.66 -27.06
N PHE A 13 5.94 -8.36 -27.44
CA PHE A 13 7.01 -8.05 -26.50
C PHE A 13 6.66 -6.81 -25.65
N ALA A 14 6.20 -5.74 -26.28
CA ALA A 14 5.77 -4.53 -25.57
C ALA A 14 4.62 -4.82 -24.61
N SER A 15 3.63 -5.62 -25.02
CA SER A 15 2.49 -6.01 -24.18
C SER A 15 2.93 -6.85 -22.98
N LEU A 16 3.88 -7.78 -23.16
CA LEU A 16 4.47 -8.56 -22.06
C LEU A 16 5.17 -7.65 -21.05
N VAL A 17 6.03 -6.75 -21.51
CA VAL A 17 6.75 -5.82 -20.64
C VAL A 17 5.77 -4.93 -19.87
N LEU A 18 4.79 -4.35 -20.55
CA LEU A 18 3.76 -3.53 -19.90
C LEU A 18 2.92 -4.34 -18.90
N GLY A 19 2.61 -5.60 -19.22
CA GLY A 19 1.91 -6.52 -18.32
C GLY A 19 2.70 -6.78 -17.04
N VAL A 20 3.99 -7.10 -17.17
CA VAL A 20 4.90 -7.34 -16.03
C VAL A 20 5.04 -6.10 -15.17
N ILE A 21 5.28 -4.94 -15.77
CA ILE A 21 5.42 -3.68 -15.02
C ILE A 21 4.13 -3.37 -14.26
N ARG A 22 2.96 -3.52 -14.87
CA ARG A 22 1.67 -3.27 -14.21
C ARG A 22 1.44 -4.21 -13.02
N GLY A 23 1.76 -5.49 -13.17
CA GLY A 23 1.68 -6.46 -12.07
C GLY A 23 2.61 -6.08 -10.92
N PHE A 24 3.88 -5.80 -11.24
CA PHE A 24 4.89 -5.44 -10.25
C PHE A 24 4.57 -4.13 -9.51
N VAL A 25 4.13 -3.09 -10.23
CA VAL A 25 3.77 -1.79 -9.60
C VAL A 25 2.64 -1.97 -8.61
N ARG A 26 1.61 -2.75 -8.95
CA ARG A 26 0.49 -3.03 -8.05
C ARG A 26 0.96 -3.74 -6.78
N GLU A 27 1.84 -4.73 -6.90
CA GLU A 27 2.39 -5.43 -5.74
C GLU A 27 3.30 -4.53 -4.90
N ALA A 28 4.16 -3.75 -5.54
CA ALA A 28 5.06 -2.80 -4.88
C ALA A 28 4.28 -1.75 -4.08
N ILE A 29 3.20 -1.19 -4.64
CA ILE A 29 2.34 -0.24 -3.93
C ILE A 29 1.73 -0.89 -2.68
N GLY A 30 1.18 -2.10 -2.80
CA GLY A 30 0.60 -2.80 -1.64
C GLY A 30 1.63 -3.07 -0.54
N VAL A 31 2.84 -3.50 -0.90
CA VAL A 31 3.94 -3.71 0.06
C VAL A 31 4.36 -2.39 0.72
N LEU A 32 4.49 -1.32 -0.06
CA LEU A 32 4.84 0.00 0.46
C LEU A 32 3.73 0.59 1.34
N ALA A 33 2.46 0.39 0.99
CA ALA A 33 1.32 0.80 1.80
C ALA A 33 1.30 0.05 3.14
N TRP A 34 1.54 -1.27 3.12
CA TRP A 34 1.62 -2.06 4.34
C TRP A 34 2.79 -1.65 5.24
N LEU A 35 4.01 -1.57 4.68
CA LEU A 35 5.20 -1.14 5.42
C LEU A 35 5.07 0.29 5.93
N GLY A 36 4.60 1.18 5.07
CA GLY A 36 4.34 2.58 5.39
C GLY A 36 3.28 2.73 6.47
N GLY A 37 2.22 1.93 6.43
CA GLY A 37 1.14 1.91 7.42
C GLY A 37 1.62 1.48 8.80
N VAL A 38 2.40 0.40 8.87
CA VAL A 38 3.01 -0.05 10.14
C VAL A 38 3.99 1.00 10.68
N TRP A 39 4.81 1.58 9.82
CA TRP A 39 5.76 2.63 10.21
C TRP A 39 5.04 3.90 10.71
N LEU A 40 4.01 4.37 9.99
CA LEU A 40 3.17 5.48 10.40
C LEU A 40 2.48 5.17 11.73
N ALA A 41 1.96 3.97 11.92
CA ALA A 41 1.28 3.56 13.14
C ALA A 41 2.20 3.63 14.36
N TRP A 42 3.46 3.19 14.25
CA TRP A 42 4.42 3.35 15.36
C TRP A 42 4.82 4.80 15.61
N ARG A 43 4.96 5.61 14.55
CA ARG A 43 5.41 7.00 14.69
C ARG A 43 4.31 7.94 15.18
N TYR A 44 3.09 7.78 14.71
CA TYR A 44 1.97 8.71 14.89
C TYR A 44 0.91 8.22 15.89
N ALA A 45 0.94 6.97 16.35
CA ALA A 45 0.03 6.52 17.41
C ALA A 45 0.05 7.40 18.67
N PRO A 46 1.22 7.89 19.17
CA PRO A 46 1.24 8.78 20.34
C PRO A 46 0.60 10.16 20.09
N TRP A 47 0.50 10.59 18.83
CA TRP A 47 -0.15 11.85 18.45
C TRP A 47 -1.67 11.69 18.28
N LEU A 48 -2.11 10.50 17.87
CA LEU A 48 -3.52 10.18 17.66
C LEU A 48 -4.20 9.72 18.95
N GLU A 49 -3.46 9.08 19.87
CA GLU A 49 -3.97 8.60 21.16
C GLU A 49 -4.72 9.69 21.99
N PRO A 50 -4.20 10.93 22.14
CA PRO A 50 -4.92 11.97 22.87
C PRO A 50 -6.24 12.41 22.21
N GLN A 51 -6.36 12.26 20.88
CA GLN A 51 -7.59 12.56 20.13
C GLN A 51 -8.64 11.48 20.32
N LEU A 52 -8.21 10.25 20.63
CA LEU A 52 -9.06 9.11 20.97
C LEU A 52 -9.37 9.05 22.48
N GLY A 53 -8.61 9.80 23.28
CA GLY A 53 -8.58 9.91 24.75
C GLY A 53 -9.84 10.48 25.39
N GLY A 54 -10.96 9.80 25.15
CA GLY A 54 -12.26 10.05 25.76
C GLY A 54 -13.36 9.09 25.26
N MET A 55 -13.18 8.46 24.09
CA MET A 55 -14.17 7.57 23.49
C MET A 55 -13.87 6.07 23.66
N ILE A 56 -12.60 5.68 23.80
CA ILE A 56 -12.15 4.27 23.66
C ILE A 56 -11.61 3.66 24.97
N GLY A 57 -11.42 4.46 26.03
CA GLY A 57 -10.94 4.00 27.35
C GLY A 57 -9.45 4.29 27.58
N ASP A 58 -8.92 3.80 28.70
CA ASP A 58 -7.54 4.05 29.15
C ASP A 58 -6.47 3.26 28.36
N PRO A 59 -5.19 3.71 28.39
CA PRO A 59 -4.07 2.93 27.89
C PRO A 59 -4.03 1.53 28.53
N PRO A 60 -3.72 0.45 27.79
CA PRO A 60 -3.08 0.41 26.46
C PRO A 60 -4.04 0.25 25.28
N VAL A 61 -5.35 0.15 25.52
CA VAL A 61 -6.34 -0.17 24.47
C VAL A 61 -6.47 0.99 23.46
N SER A 62 -6.46 2.23 23.95
CA SER A 62 -6.44 3.46 23.13
C SER A 62 -5.25 3.49 22.16
N THR A 63 -4.06 3.11 22.63
CA THR A 63 -2.83 3.10 21.85
C THR A 63 -2.89 2.08 20.70
N TRP A 64 -3.42 0.88 20.97
CA TRP A 64 -3.59 -0.15 19.94
C TRP A 64 -4.71 0.21 18.96
N ALA A 65 -5.80 0.83 19.43
CA ALA A 65 -6.84 1.35 18.55
C ALA A 65 -6.29 2.40 17.59
N ALA A 66 -5.49 3.36 18.09
CA ALA A 66 -4.81 4.37 17.27
C ALA A 66 -3.94 3.76 16.17
N ARG A 67 -3.13 2.75 16.53
CA ARG A 67 -2.26 2.03 15.57
C ARG A 67 -3.08 1.35 14.48
N THR A 68 -4.11 0.61 14.85
CA THR A 68 -4.97 -0.10 13.90
C THR A 68 -5.67 0.87 12.95
N LEU A 69 -6.17 2.01 13.46
CA LEU A 69 -6.81 3.05 12.65
C LEU A 69 -5.85 3.61 11.60
N ILE A 70 -4.60 3.89 11.99
CA ILE A 70 -3.57 4.40 11.08
C ILE A 70 -3.21 3.36 10.00
N VAL A 71 -3.00 2.09 10.39
CA VAL A 71 -2.70 1.02 9.42
C VAL A 71 -3.84 0.87 8.41
N ILE A 72 -5.09 0.79 8.88
CA ILE A 72 -6.27 0.68 8.00
C ILE A 72 -6.38 1.88 7.08
N GLY A 73 -6.21 3.09 7.60
CA GLY A 73 -6.25 4.31 6.79
C GLY A 73 -5.22 4.29 5.66
N VAL A 74 -3.98 3.87 5.95
CA VAL A 74 -2.93 3.77 4.92
C VAL A 74 -3.23 2.65 3.91
N LEU A 75 -3.74 1.50 4.35
CA LEU A 75 -4.11 0.38 3.46
C LEU A 75 -5.32 0.67 2.57
N ILE A 76 -6.20 1.61 2.95
CA ILE A 76 -7.32 2.04 2.10
C ILE A 76 -6.82 3.03 1.02
N VAL A 77 -5.81 3.84 1.35
CA VAL A 77 -5.27 4.87 0.45
C VAL A 77 -4.26 4.30 -0.55
N GLY A 78 -3.42 3.36 -0.12
CA GLY A 78 -2.37 2.73 -0.93
C GLY A 78 -2.81 1.42 -1.53
#